data_AF-A0A2G1YBK5-F1
#
_entry.id   AF-A0A2G1YBK5-F1
#
_cell.length_a   1.000
_cell.length_b   1.000
_cell.length_c   1.000
_cell.angle_alpha   90.00
_cell.angle_beta   90.00
_cell.angle_gamma   90.00
#
_symmetry.space_group_name_H-M   'P 1'
#
loop_
_entity.id
_entity.type
_entity.pdbx_description
1 polymer ?
#
loop_
_entity_poly.entity_id
_entity_poly.type
_entity_poly.pdbx_seq_one_letter_code
_entity_poly.pdbx_strand_id
1 'polypeptide(L)'
;GWAWLDPAVGLLGAVVIARWAWGLMKDTAAILLDTAEPALMARVRLEAEAEGATIRDLHVWRIGPHAHAAIISLAAGGDGNAVRRRVRALPRMEHVTVECA
;
A
#
# COMPACT_ATOMS: atom_id res chain seq x y z
N GLY A 1 19.85 -36.45 34.90
CA GLY A 1 19.46 -36.45 33.49
C GLY A 1 18.72 -35.18 33.17
N TRP A 2 19.38 -34.21 32.52
CA TRP A 2 18.83 -32.93 32.07
C TRP A 2 18.90 -32.77 30.54
N ALA A 3 19.30 -33.82 29.82
CA ALA A 3 19.55 -33.80 28.37
C ALA A 3 18.30 -33.55 27.50
N TRP A 4 17.10 -33.58 28.08
CA TRP A 4 15.84 -33.29 27.38
C TRP A 4 15.46 -31.80 27.44
N LEU A 5 16.08 -31.03 28.33
CA LEU A 5 15.79 -29.60 28.51
C LEU A 5 16.23 -28.81 27.27
N ASP A 6 17.40 -29.14 26.70
CA ASP A 6 17.92 -28.47 25.50
C ASP A 6 17.00 -28.64 24.27
N PRO A 7 16.52 -29.86 23.92
CA PRO A 7 15.52 -30.03 22.86
C PRO A 7 14.20 -29.27 23.12
N ALA A 8 13.73 -29.25 24.37
CA ALA A 8 12.48 -28.58 24.73
C ALA A 8 12.58 -27.05 24.57
N VAL A 9 13.70 -26.46 25.01
CA VAL A 9 13.99 -25.04 24.83
C VAL A 9 14.14 -24.71 23.34
N GLY A 10 14.80 -25.59 22.57
CA GLY A 10 14.91 -25.44 21.12
C GLY A 10 13.55 -25.41 20.40
N LEU A 11 12.63 -26.31 20.78
CA LEU A 11 11.29 -26.34 20.20
C LEU A 11 10.48 -25.09 20.53
N LEU A 12 10.56 -24.60 21.78
CA LEU A 12 9.91 -23.36 22.18
C LEU A 12 10.45 -22.16 21.39
N GLY A 13 11.77 -22.07 21.25
CA GLY A 13 12.41 -21.03 20.43
C GLY A 13 11.97 -21.08 18.97
N ALA A 14 11.91 -22.28 18.39
CA ALA A 14 11.45 -22.48 17.01
C ALA A 14 10.00 -22.01 16.81
N VAL A 15 9.10 -22.30 17.75
CA VAL A 15 7.70 -21.85 17.69
C VAL A 15 7.58 -20.32 17.74
N VAL A 16 8.36 -19.66 18.61
CA VAL A 16 8.38 -18.19 18.70
C VAL A 16 8.86 -17.56 17.39
N ILE A 17 9.97 -18.07 16.84
CA ILE A 17 10.53 -17.56 15.58
C ILE A 17 9.55 -17.80 14.42
N ALA A 18 8.98 -19.01 14.32
CA ALA A 18 8.02 -19.34 13.27
C ALA A 18 6.80 -18.42 13.30
N ARG A 19 6.29 -18.07 14.48
CA ARG A 19 5.16 -17.15 14.64
C ARG A 19 5.47 -15.75 14.12
N TRP A 20 6.67 -15.22 14.35
CA TRP A 20 7.08 -13.92 13.81
C TRP A 20 7.33 -13.98 12.31
N ALA A 21 8.04 -15.01 11.83
CA ALA A 21 8.32 -15.21 10.41
C ALA A 21 7.03 -15.31 9.58
N TRP A 22 5.99 -15.98 10.12
CA TRP A 22 4.69 -16.07 9.45
C TRP A 22 4.01 -14.70 9.30
N GLY A 23 4.09 -13.83 10.32
CA GLY A 23 3.57 -12.46 10.24
C GLY A 23 4.29 -11.66 9.15
N LEU A 24 5.62 -11.71 9.14
CA LEU A 24 6.44 -11.01 8.14
C LEU A 24 6.15 -11.50 6.72
N MET A 25 5.98 -12.82 6.54
CA MET A 25 5.64 -13.40 5.25
C MET A 25 4.28 -12.91 4.75
N LYS A 26 3.27 -12.84 5.61
CA LYS A 26 1.95 -12.31 5.26
C LYS A 26 2.01 -10.83 4.85
N ASP A 27 2.74 -10.02 5.61
CA ASP A 27 2.89 -8.59 5.32
C ASP A 27 3.60 -8.37 3.98
N THR A 28 4.64 -9.16 3.72
CA THR A 28 5.40 -9.11 2.46
C THR A 28 4.55 -9.58 1.29
N ALA A 29 3.76 -10.65 1.46
CA ALA A 29 2.86 -11.16 0.44
C ALA A 29 1.79 -10.13 0.06
N ALA A 30 1.22 -9.40 1.02
CA ALA A 30 0.25 -8.34 0.73
C ALA A 30 0.84 -7.21 -0.12
N ILE A 31 2.10 -6.84 0.12
CA ILE A 31 2.83 -5.85 -0.69
C ILE A 31 3.07 -6.40 -2.10
N LEU A 32 3.57 -7.63 -2.23
CA LEU A 32 3.90 -8.23 -3.54
C LEU A 32 2.68 -8.57 -4.40
N LEU A 33 1.56 -8.95 -3.78
CA LEU A 33 0.32 -9.27 -4.48
C LEU A 33 -0.45 -8.03 -4.93
N ASP A 34 0.11 -6.83 -4.73
CA ASP A 34 -0.52 -5.56 -5.07
C ASP A 34 -1.99 -5.54 -4.61
N THR A 35 -2.19 -5.72 -3.31
CA THR A 35 -3.56 -5.73 -2.78
C THR A 35 -4.17 -4.36 -2.99
N ALA A 36 -5.09 -4.27 -3.96
CA ALA A 36 -5.88 -3.08 -4.19
C ALA A 36 -6.54 -2.67 -2.87
N GLU A 37 -6.51 -1.37 -2.56
CA GLU A 37 -7.20 -0.79 -1.42
C GLU A 37 -8.42 0.01 -1.91
N PRO A 38 -9.62 -0.60 -2.03
CA PRO A 38 -10.79 0.05 -2.62
C PRO A 38 -11.16 1.36 -1.92
N ALA A 39 -10.99 1.42 -0.59
CA ALA A 39 -11.26 2.63 0.19
C ALA A 39 -10.31 3.77 -0.17
N LEU A 40 -9.04 3.48 -0.42
CA LEU A 40 -8.05 4.48 -0.80
C LEU A 40 -8.29 4.96 -2.23
N MET A 41 -8.60 4.04 -3.16
CA MET A 41 -9.00 4.39 -4.53
C MET A 41 -10.22 5.31 -4.55
N ALA A 42 -11.25 5.01 -3.75
CA ALA A 42 -12.45 5.86 -3.64
C ALA A 42 -12.11 7.27 -3.13
N ARG A 43 -11.19 7.40 -2.16
CA ARG A 43 -10.73 8.70 -1.66
C ARG A 43 -9.95 9.49 -2.71
N VAL A 44 -9.04 8.84 -3.43
CA VAL A 44 -8.30 9.49 -4.54
C VAL A 44 -9.27 10.01 -5.60
N ARG A 45 -10.30 9.22 -5.91
CA ARG A 45 -11.34 9.60 -6.87
C ARG A 45 -12.10 10.85 -6.43
N LEU A 46 -12.52 10.91 -5.17
CA LEU A 46 -13.20 12.07 -4.59
C LEU A 46 -12.34 13.35 -4.66
N GLU A 47 -11.05 13.25 -4.35
CA GLU A 47 -10.14 14.41 -4.41
C GLU A 47 -9.91 14.91 -5.84
N ALA A 48 -9.85 14.00 -6.83
CA ALA A 48 -9.70 14.38 -8.23
C ALA A 48 -10.99 15.01 -8.79
N GLU A 49 -12.15 14.43 -8.47
CA GLU A 49 -13.46 14.96 -8.88
C GLU A 49 -13.74 16.34 -8.24
N ALA A 50 -13.25 16.58 -7.02
CA ALA A 50 -13.34 17.90 -6.36
C ALA A 50 -12.55 19.01 -7.07
N GLU A 51 -11.54 18.65 -7.88
CA GLU A 51 -10.79 19.57 -8.75
C GLU A 51 -11.41 19.66 -10.16
N GLY A 52 -12.58 19.06 -10.38
CA GLY A 52 -13.25 19.04 -11.69
C GLY A 52 -12.56 18.15 -12.72
N ALA A 53 -11.59 17.32 -12.30
CA ALA A 53 -10.87 16.44 -13.19
C ALA A 53 -11.62 15.10 -13.37
N THR A 54 -11.73 14.65 -14.62
CA THR A 54 -12.28 13.32 -14.92
C THR A 54 -11.15 12.30 -14.99
N ILE A 55 -11.18 11.30 -14.11
CA ILE A 55 -10.22 10.18 -14.13
C ILE A 55 -10.58 9.21 -15.26
N ARG A 56 -9.61 8.91 -16.13
CA ARG A 56 -9.69 7.84 -17.14
C ARG A 56 -9.16 6.52 -16.60
N ASP A 57 -8.06 6.58 -15.87
CA ASP A 57 -7.43 5.42 -15.26
C ASP A 57 -6.88 5.76 -13.88
N LEU A 58 -7.03 4.84 -12.94
CA LEU A 58 -6.60 4.99 -11.55
C LEU A 58 -6.08 3.65 -11.05
N HIS A 59 -4.78 3.60 -10.80
CA HIS A 59 -4.14 2.49 -10.13
C HIS A 59 -3.54 2.95 -8.81
N VAL A 60 -3.87 2.26 -7.72
CA VAL A 60 -3.33 2.55 -6.38
C VAL A 60 -2.85 1.25 -5.77
N TRP A 61 -1.59 1.24 -5.36
CA TRP A 61 -0.94 0.07 -4.79
C TRP A 61 -0.15 0.39 -3.54
N ARG A 62 0.10 -0.66 -2.75
CA ARG A 62 0.93 -0.59 -1.57
C ARG A 62 2.39 -0.88 -1.93
N ILE A 63 3.30 0.03 -1.56
CA ILE A 63 4.76 -0.12 -1.76
C ILE A 63 5.51 -0.41 -0.45
N GLY A 64 4.83 -0.32 0.69
CA GLY A 64 5.39 -0.66 1.99
C GLY A 64 4.31 -0.74 3.08
N PRO A 65 4.66 -1.10 4.32
CA PRO A 65 3.69 -1.29 5.41
C PRO A 65 2.78 -0.08 5.64
N HIS A 66 3.30 1.12 5.38
CA HIS A 66 2.61 2.40 5.55
C HIS A 66 2.82 3.34 4.37
N ALA A 67 3.10 2.81 3.17
CA ALA A 67 3.41 3.61 2.00
C ALA A 67 2.63 3.13 0.78
N HIS A 68 1.98 4.08 0.11
CA HIS A 68 1.22 3.83 -1.10
C HIS A 68 1.75 4.65 -2.26
N ALA A 69 1.51 4.12 -3.45
CA ALA A 69 1.75 4.79 -4.70
C ALA A 69 0.44 4.87 -5.50
N ALA A 70 0.30 5.92 -6.30
CA ALA A 70 -0.83 6.11 -7.20
C ALA A 70 -0.34 6.61 -8.56
N ILE A 71 -0.91 6.03 -9.62
CA ILE A 71 -0.84 6.56 -10.98
C ILE A 71 -2.26 6.94 -11.39
N ILE A 72 -2.43 8.16 -11.89
CA ILE A 72 -3.72 8.72 -12.25
C ILE A 72 -3.61 9.29 -13.67
N SER A 73 -4.46 8.82 -14.57
CA SER A 73 -4.58 9.41 -15.90
C SER A 73 -5.87 10.23 -15.97
N LEU A 74 -5.74 11.52 -16.26
CA LEU A 74 -6.85 12.46 -16.36
C LEU A 74 -7.29 12.64 -17.82
N ALA A 75 -8.58 12.91 -18.01
CA ALA A 75 -9.10 13.37 -19.30
C ALA A 75 -8.65 14.81 -19.58
N ALA A 76 -8.70 15.19 -20.86
CA ALA A 76 -8.36 16.53 -21.30
C ALA A 76 -9.14 17.61 -20.53
N GLY A 77 -8.44 18.68 -20.16
CA GLY A 77 -9.01 19.82 -19.43
C GLY A 77 -8.88 19.75 -17.90
N GLY A 78 -8.33 18.67 -17.33
CA GLY A 78 -8.02 18.61 -15.89
C GLY A 78 -6.68 19.26 -15.52
N ASP A 79 -6.60 19.91 -14.35
CA ASP A 79 -5.33 20.39 -13.80
C ASP A 79 -4.62 19.24 -13.06
N GLY A 80 -3.71 18.56 -13.77
CA GLY A 80 -2.92 17.47 -13.19
C GLY A 80 -2.05 17.89 -12.00
N ASN A 81 -1.60 19.14 -11.94
CA ASN A 81 -0.82 19.62 -10.80
C ASN A 81 -1.69 19.82 -9.56
N ALA A 82 -2.91 20.34 -9.72
CA ALA A 82 -3.85 20.47 -8.60
C ALA A 82 -4.24 19.11 -8.03
N VAL A 83 -4.60 18.17 -8.91
CA VAL A 83 -4.91 16.78 -8.50
C VAL A 83 -3.71 16.15 -7.80
N ARG A 84 -2.50 16.25 -8.37
CA ARG A 84 -1.28 15.71 -7.76
C ARG A 84 -1.04 16.27 -6.36
N ARG A 85 -1.23 17.58 -6.15
CA ARG A 85 -1.06 18.21 -4.83
C ARG A 85 -2.05 17.66 -3.81
N ARG A 86 -3.33 17.54 -4.17
CA ARG A 86 -4.36 17.00 -3.26
C ARG A 86 -4.14 15.54 -2.92
N VAL A 87 -3.89 14.71 -3.93
CA VAL A 87 -3.68 13.27 -3.72
C VAL A 87 -2.43 13.04 -2.87
N ARG A 88 -1.36 13.83 -3.08
CA ARG A 88 -0.15 13.75 -2.25
C ARG A 88 -0.36 14.22 -0.80
N ALA A 89 -1.41 14.99 -0.52
CA ALA A 89 -1.79 15.38 0.83
C ALA A 89 -2.56 14.29 1.58
N LEU A 90 -3.00 13.22 0.88
CA LEU A 90 -3.62 12.07 1.54
C LEU A 90 -2.61 11.35 2.44
N PRO A 91 -3.04 10.79 3.59
CA PRO A 91 -2.15 10.07 4.48
C PRO A 91 -1.43 8.94 3.74
N ARG A 92 -0.11 8.82 3.95
CA ARG A 92 0.70 7.69 3.48
C ARG A 92 0.84 7.58 1.96
N MET A 93 0.64 8.67 1.21
CA MET A 93 0.97 8.75 -0.22
C MET A 93 2.41 9.23 -0.42
N GLU A 94 3.29 8.31 -0.81
CA GLU A 94 4.70 8.61 -1.02
C GLU A 94 4.99 8.95 -2.50
N HIS A 95 4.38 8.20 -3.42
CA HIS A 95 4.59 8.37 -4.85
C HIS A 95 3.26 8.63 -5.57
N VAL A 96 3.15 9.78 -6.21
CA VAL A 96 1.95 10.16 -6.99
C VAL A 96 2.39 10.69 -8.34
N THR A 97 1.98 9.99 -9.39
CA THR A 97 2.16 10.39 -10.78
C THR A 97 0.80 10.70 -11.37
N VAL A 98 0.70 11.85 -12.04
CA VAL A 98 -0.52 12.27 -12.72
C VAL A 98 -0.18 12.57 -14.17
N GLU A 99 -0.87 11.91 -15.08
CA GLU A 99 -0.76 12.07 -16.52
C GLU A 99 -2.02 12.79 -17.03
N CYS A 100 -1.83 13.70 -17.98
CA CYS A 100 -2.91 14.46 -18.61
C CYS A 100 -2.88 14.19 -20.12
N ALA A 101 -4.03 13.85 -20.69
CA ALA A 101 -4.23 13.72 -22.14
C ALA A 101 -4.56 15.07 -22.79
#